data_AF-Q79FD3-F1
#
_entry.id   AF-Q79FD3-F1
#
_cell.length_a   1.000
_cell.length_b   1.000
_cell.length_c   1.000
_cell.angle_alpha   90.00
_cell.angle_beta   90.00
_cell.angle_gamma   90.00
#
_symmetry.space_group_name_H-M   'P 1'
#
loop_
_entity.id
_entity.type
_entity.pdbx_description
1 polymer ?
#
loop_
_entity_poly.entity_id
_entity_poly.type
_entity_poly.pdbx_seq_one_letter_code
_entity_poly.pdbx_strand_id
1 'polypeptide(L)'
;MSRLIVAPDWLASAAAEVQSIGSALSAANAAAAAPTTLLVAAAEDEVSAAAAALFANYGREYQTLSVRFASLDQQFAQALNSAAASYQTAEATGASLVQTATQGVLGVINAPTEFMFGRSLIGDGADGTAASPIGEPGGILYGDGGNGYSQTTPGAVGGAGGSAGFIGNGGAGGAGGPGAGGGTGGLGGWLWGNNGAAGTGDPVNVAVPLRVENNFPLVNLLVNRGPTVPILLDTGSSSLVIPFWKIGWQNLGLPTGFDVVHYGNGVSIVYADVPTTVDFGGGAATTPTSVHVGILPYPRNLDSLVLIASGGAFGPNGNGILGIGPNVGSYAVSGPGNVVTTDLPGQLNEGTLIDIPGGYMQFGPNTGTPITSVTGAPITVLNVQIGGYDPNGGYWSLPSIFDSGGNHGTLPAVILGTGQTTGYAPPGTVISISIHDNQTLLYQYTTTASNSPVVTADPRLNTGLTPFLLGPVYISNNPSGVGTVVFNYPPP
;
A
#
# COMPACT_ATOMS: atom_id res chain seq x y z
N MET A 1 14.85 -37.32 34.14
CA MET A 1 13.80 -37.54 33.14
C MET A 1 14.45 -38.19 31.93
N SER A 2 14.05 -39.40 31.54
CA SER A 2 14.44 -39.95 30.24
C SER A 2 13.62 -39.24 29.17
N ARG A 3 14.28 -38.74 28.13
CA ARG A 3 13.61 -38.23 26.92
C ARG A 3 13.53 -39.36 25.92
N LEU A 4 12.34 -39.62 25.38
CA LEU A 4 12.16 -40.49 24.23
C LEU A 4 12.03 -39.58 23.00
N ILE A 5 12.91 -39.76 22.02
CA ILE A 5 12.86 -39.08 20.72
C ILE A 5 12.70 -40.17 19.68
N VAL A 6 11.68 -40.08 18.84
CA VAL A 6 11.41 -41.02 17.76
C VAL A 6 11.20 -40.23 16.48
N ALA A 7 11.81 -40.68 15.39
CA ALA A 7 11.50 -40.20 14.04
C ALA A 7 10.52 -41.19 13.40
N PRO A 8 9.23 -40.85 13.25
CA PRO A 8 8.25 -41.77 12.67
C PRO A 8 8.64 -42.25 11.26
N ASP A 9 9.31 -41.40 10.49
CA ASP A 9 9.81 -41.73 9.15
C ASP A 9 10.81 -42.89 9.16
N TRP A 10 11.64 -43.01 10.20
CA TRP A 10 12.59 -44.12 10.34
C TRP A 10 11.88 -45.43 10.69
N LEU A 11 10.80 -45.38 11.47
CA LEU A 11 9.99 -46.56 11.75
C LEU A 11 9.25 -47.05 10.50
N ALA A 12 8.72 -46.13 9.69
CA ALA A 12 8.09 -46.46 8.42
C ALA A 12 9.12 -47.05 7.43
N SER A 13 10.33 -46.49 7.36
CA SER A 13 11.44 -47.03 6.55
C SER A 13 11.82 -48.44 7.01
N ALA A 14 12.00 -48.65 8.32
CA ALA A 14 12.32 -49.97 8.86
C ALA A 14 11.21 -50.99 8.58
N ALA A 15 9.94 -50.59 8.63
CA ALA A 15 8.82 -51.46 8.28
C ALA A 15 8.86 -51.88 6.80
N ALA A 16 9.23 -50.97 5.90
CA ALA A 16 9.40 -51.28 4.48
C ALA A 16 10.59 -52.21 4.22
N GLU A 17 11.70 -52.03 4.94
CA GLU A 17 12.86 -52.92 4.89
C GLU A 17 12.51 -54.34 5.35
N VAL A 18 11.78 -54.47 6.46
CA VAL A 18 11.27 -55.77 6.96
C VAL A 18 10.42 -56.45 5.89
N GLN A 19 9.48 -55.74 5.27
CA GLN A 19 8.64 -56.30 4.21
C GLN A 19 9.45 -56.76 2.98
N SER A 20 10.52 -56.04 2.64
CA SER A 20 11.45 -56.43 1.57
C SER A 20 12.19 -57.72 1.91
N ILE A 21 12.69 -57.84 3.14
CA ILE A 21 13.33 -59.06 3.66
C ILE A 21 12.34 -60.23 3.64
N GLY A 22 11.12 -60.04 4.15
CA GLY A 22 10.07 -61.05 4.14
C GLY A 22 9.73 -61.54 2.73
N SER A 23 9.69 -60.63 1.75
CA SER A 23 9.45 -60.97 0.34
C SER A 23 10.59 -61.81 -0.24
N ALA A 24 11.85 -61.43 0.03
CA ALA A 24 13.03 -62.18 -0.41
C ALA A 24 13.10 -63.58 0.22
N LEU A 25 12.79 -63.69 1.52
CA LEU A 25 12.74 -64.97 2.23
C LEU A 25 11.61 -65.86 1.70
N SER A 26 10.44 -65.31 1.42
CA SER A 26 9.32 -66.05 0.84
C SER A 26 9.69 -66.65 -0.52
N ALA A 27 10.33 -65.85 -1.39
CA ALA A 27 10.82 -66.32 -2.69
C ALA A 27 11.88 -67.43 -2.55
N ALA A 28 12.83 -67.29 -1.62
CA ALA A 28 13.84 -68.31 -1.35
C ALA A 28 13.23 -69.61 -0.80
N ASN A 29 12.27 -69.51 0.13
CA ASN A 29 11.57 -70.67 0.70
C ASN A 29 10.76 -71.41 -0.36
N ALA A 30 10.10 -70.69 -1.27
CA ALA A 30 9.37 -71.27 -2.39
C ALA A 30 10.30 -72.03 -3.35
N ALA A 31 11.45 -71.44 -3.69
CA ALA A 31 12.45 -72.09 -4.55
C ALA A 31 13.05 -73.35 -3.89
N ALA A 32 13.22 -73.35 -2.57
CA ALA A 32 13.76 -74.48 -1.82
C ALA A 32 12.75 -75.60 -1.54
N ALA A 33 11.44 -75.36 -1.72
CA ALA A 33 10.39 -76.29 -1.30
C ALA A 33 10.46 -77.65 -2.02
N ALA A 34 10.44 -77.68 -3.35
CA ALA A 34 10.45 -78.94 -4.11
C ALA A 34 11.77 -79.73 -3.94
N PRO A 35 12.97 -79.11 -4.07
CA PRO A 35 14.24 -79.83 -3.92
C PRO A 35 14.45 -80.47 -2.54
N THR A 36 13.83 -79.93 -1.49
CA THR A 36 14.02 -80.43 -0.11
C THR A 36 12.92 -81.39 0.35
N THR A 37 11.75 -81.38 -0.28
CA THR A 37 10.60 -82.21 0.15
C THR A 37 10.28 -83.36 -0.80
N LEU A 38 10.74 -83.29 -2.06
CA LEU A 38 10.54 -84.32 -3.10
C LEU A 38 11.84 -85.10 -3.36
N LEU A 39 12.54 -85.47 -2.30
CA LEU A 39 13.78 -86.24 -2.40
C LEU A 39 13.50 -87.66 -2.88
N VAL A 40 14.28 -88.11 -3.87
CA VAL A 40 14.25 -89.48 -4.39
C VAL A 40 15.36 -90.29 -3.72
N ALA A 41 15.09 -91.56 -3.43
CA ALA A 41 16.10 -92.48 -2.89
C ALA A 41 17.29 -92.57 -3.87
N ALA A 42 18.51 -92.51 -3.36
CA ALA A 42 19.72 -92.57 -4.20
C ALA A 42 19.96 -93.95 -4.82
N ALA A 43 19.42 -95.00 -4.21
CA ALA A 43 19.45 -96.38 -4.68
C ALA A 43 18.15 -97.11 -4.27
N GLU A 44 17.86 -98.22 -4.94
CA GLU A 44 16.67 -99.07 -4.72
C GLU A 44 16.84 -100.00 -3.51
N ASP A 45 17.22 -99.42 -2.37
CA ASP A 45 17.35 -100.13 -1.09
C ASP A 45 16.59 -99.41 0.03
N GLU A 46 16.25 -100.15 1.07
CA GLU A 46 15.42 -99.67 2.18
C GLU A 46 16.11 -98.55 2.97
N VAL A 47 17.44 -98.55 3.05
CA VAL A 47 18.21 -97.53 3.78
C VAL A 47 18.19 -96.20 3.03
N SER A 48 18.39 -96.22 1.71
CA SER A 48 18.28 -95.06 0.83
C SER A 48 16.87 -94.45 0.83
N ALA A 49 15.83 -95.29 0.81
CA ALA A 49 14.45 -94.85 0.91
C ALA A 49 14.14 -94.22 2.27
N ALA A 50 14.58 -94.84 3.36
CA ALA A 50 14.42 -94.30 4.71
C ALA A 50 15.17 -92.97 4.89
N ALA A 51 16.38 -92.85 4.36
CA ALA A 51 17.15 -91.61 4.40
C ALA A 51 16.46 -90.47 3.62
N ALA A 52 16.01 -90.73 2.38
CA ALA A 52 15.26 -89.74 1.60
C ALA A 52 13.98 -89.29 2.31
N ALA A 53 13.24 -90.22 2.93
CA ALA A 53 12.05 -89.91 3.71
C ALA A 53 12.36 -89.06 4.96
N LEU A 54 13.44 -89.36 5.67
CA LEU A 54 13.90 -88.59 6.83
C LEU A 54 14.22 -87.13 6.43
N PHE A 55 15.03 -86.93 5.39
CA PHE A 55 15.36 -85.58 4.92
C PHE A 55 14.14 -84.83 4.36
N ALA A 56 13.24 -85.52 3.66
CA ALA A 56 11.99 -84.92 3.17
C ALA A 56 11.06 -84.49 4.31
N ASN A 57 11.04 -85.23 5.43
CA ASN A 57 10.33 -84.82 6.65
C ASN A 57 10.92 -83.53 7.24
N TYR A 58 12.24 -83.43 7.38
CA TYR A 58 12.88 -82.19 7.83
C TYR A 58 12.57 -81.00 6.90
N GLY A 59 12.54 -81.21 5.58
CA GLY A 59 12.11 -80.21 4.62
C GLY A 59 10.67 -79.71 4.87
N ARG A 60 9.73 -80.63 5.14
CA ARG A 60 8.33 -80.28 5.46
C ARG A 60 8.19 -79.53 6.79
N GLU A 61 8.94 -79.92 7.80
CA GLU A 61 8.98 -79.22 9.09
C GLU A 61 9.52 -77.80 8.92
N TYR A 62 10.60 -77.63 8.15
CA TYR A 62 11.14 -76.31 7.80
C TYR A 62 10.13 -75.44 7.07
N GLN A 63 9.39 -75.99 6.08
CA GLN A 63 8.34 -75.24 5.38
C GLN A 63 7.17 -74.85 6.29
N THR A 64 6.83 -75.69 7.26
CA THR A 64 5.82 -75.33 8.27
C THR A 64 6.31 -74.17 9.15
N LEU A 65 7.60 -74.15 9.49
CA LEU A 65 8.22 -73.07 10.24
C LEU A 65 8.37 -71.78 9.43
N SER A 66 8.71 -71.86 8.14
CA SER A 66 8.87 -70.70 7.26
C SER A 66 7.57 -69.91 7.11
N VAL A 67 6.42 -70.60 7.03
CA VAL A 67 5.09 -69.98 7.04
C VAL A 67 4.82 -69.22 8.35
N ARG A 68 5.26 -69.76 9.50
CA ARG A 68 5.14 -69.06 10.79
C ARG A 68 6.00 -67.81 10.85
N PHE A 69 7.23 -67.88 10.33
CA PHE A 69 8.11 -66.71 10.22
C PHE A 69 7.53 -65.63 9.30
N ALA A 70 6.95 -66.00 8.16
CA ALA A 70 6.29 -65.04 7.28
C ALA A 70 5.14 -64.28 7.97
N SER A 71 4.37 -64.97 8.81
CA SER A 71 3.32 -64.33 9.63
C SER A 71 3.91 -63.39 10.70
N LEU A 72 5.01 -63.78 11.35
CA LEU A 72 5.70 -62.94 12.32
C LEU A 72 6.27 -61.67 11.68
N ASP A 73 6.88 -61.78 10.50
CA ASP A 73 7.46 -60.67 9.73
C ASP A 73 6.39 -59.61 9.39
N GLN A 74 5.22 -60.06 8.89
CA GLN A 74 4.08 -59.20 8.63
C GLN A 74 3.57 -58.50 9.90
N GLN A 75 3.46 -59.22 11.02
CA GLN A 75 3.05 -58.65 12.30
C GLN A 75 4.05 -57.61 12.81
N PHE A 76 5.35 -57.86 12.65
CA PHE A 76 6.41 -56.94 13.06
C PHE A 76 6.38 -55.66 12.22
N ALA A 77 6.29 -55.77 10.89
CA ALA A 77 6.15 -54.61 10.01
C ALA A 77 4.87 -53.81 10.30
N GLN A 78 3.75 -54.49 10.60
CA GLN A 78 2.51 -53.84 11.00
C GLN A 78 2.67 -53.10 12.34
N ALA A 79 3.31 -53.72 13.33
CA ALA A 79 3.58 -53.11 14.63
C ALA A 79 4.45 -51.85 14.50
N LEU A 80 5.49 -51.87 13.65
CA LEU A 80 6.32 -50.69 13.36
C LEU A 80 5.51 -49.54 12.75
N ASN A 81 4.66 -49.83 11.76
CA ASN A 81 3.78 -48.83 11.15
C ASN A 81 2.74 -48.27 12.14
N SER A 82 2.14 -49.13 12.97
CA SER A 82 1.21 -48.70 14.02
C SER A 82 1.90 -47.83 15.08
N ALA A 83 3.15 -48.14 15.44
CA ALA A 83 3.93 -47.32 16.34
C ALA A 83 4.24 -45.95 15.72
N ALA A 84 4.64 -45.89 14.45
CA ALA A 84 4.90 -44.64 13.73
C ALA A 84 3.67 -43.70 13.73
N ALA A 85 2.50 -44.24 13.37
CA ALA A 85 1.23 -43.49 13.40
C ALA A 85 0.86 -43.01 14.81
N SER A 86 1.15 -43.83 15.84
CA SER A 86 0.90 -43.48 17.24
C SER A 86 1.78 -42.32 17.69
N TYR A 87 3.06 -42.31 17.30
CA TYR A 87 3.98 -41.20 17.59
C TYR A 87 3.58 -39.91 16.85
N GLN A 88 3.19 -39.99 15.57
CA GLN A 88 2.69 -38.83 14.83
C GLN A 88 1.43 -38.22 15.45
N THR A 89 0.49 -39.06 15.88
CA THR A 89 -0.74 -38.62 16.56
C THR A 89 -0.42 -37.99 17.92
N ALA A 90 0.52 -38.56 18.67
CA ALA A 90 0.96 -38.01 19.95
C ALA A 90 1.61 -36.62 19.78
N GLU A 91 2.49 -36.44 18.79
CA GLU A 91 3.10 -35.14 18.47
C GLU A 91 2.06 -34.11 18.03
N ALA A 92 1.13 -34.48 17.14
CA ALA A 92 0.04 -33.59 16.72
C ALA A 92 -0.88 -33.18 17.88
N THR A 93 -1.17 -34.12 18.79
CA THR A 93 -1.95 -33.85 20.01
C THR A 93 -1.18 -32.97 20.99
N GLY A 94 0.13 -33.19 21.15
CA GLY A 94 0.99 -32.35 21.97
C GLY A 94 1.05 -30.91 21.45
N ALA A 95 1.25 -30.75 20.14
CA ALA A 95 1.27 -29.44 19.48
C ALA A 95 -0.07 -28.69 19.62
N SER A 96 -1.20 -29.38 19.46
CA SER A 96 -2.53 -28.77 19.61
C SER A 96 -2.85 -28.36 21.05
N LEU A 97 -2.41 -29.13 22.04
CA LEU A 97 -2.53 -28.77 23.46
C LEU A 97 -1.72 -27.53 23.80
N VAL A 98 -0.46 -27.46 23.34
CA VAL A 98 0.37 -26.26 23.54
C VAL A 98 -0.25 -25.06 22.84
N GLN A 99 -0.72 -25.22 21.59
CA GLN A 99 -1.37 -24.14 20.85
C GLN A 99 -2.63 -23.64 21.57
N THR A 100 -3.48 -24.54 22.06
CA THR A 100 -4.71 -24.19 22.78
C THR A 100 -4.41 -23.51 24.11
N ALA A 101 -3.40 -23.99 24.86
CA ALA A 101 -2.97 -23.37 26.11
C ALA A 101 -2.42 -21.95 25.87
N THR A 102 -1.59 -21.77 24.84
CA THR A 102 -1.08 -20.45 24.45
C THR A 102 -2.20 -19.51 24.02
N GLN A 103 -3.14 -19.98 23.19
CA GLN A 103 -4.32 -19.20 22.79
C GLN A 103 -5.20 -18.82 23.98
N GLY A 104 -5.37 -19.71 24.96
CA GLY A 104 -6.12 -19.42 26.19
C GLY A 104 -5.47 -18.31 27.02
N VAL A 105 -4.15 -18.38 27.24
CA VAL A 105 -3.40 -17.35 27.99
C VAL A 105 -3.42 -16.01 27.25
N LEU A 106 -3.11 -16.00 25.94
CA LEU A 106 -3.16 -14.78 25.13
C LEU A 106 -4.58 -14.21 25.07
N GLY A 107 -5.59 -15.06 24.96
CA GLY A 107 -6.99 -14.64 24.99
C GLY A 107 -7.36 -13.91 26.28
N VAL A 108 -6.91 -14.39 27.45
CA VAL A 108 -7.12 -13.70 28.73
C VAL A 108 -6.38 -12.35 28.79
N ILE A 109 -5.14 -12.30 28.29
CA ILE A 109 -4.32 -11.07 28.25
C ILE A 109 -4.92 -10.04 27.29
N ASN A 110 -5.38 -10.47 26.12
CA ASN A 110 -5.89 -9.61 25.06
C ASN A 110 -7.36 -9.23 25.26
N ALA A 111 -8.15 -9.99 26.03
CA ALA A 111 -9.59 -9.75 26.20
C ALA A 111 -9.94 -8.29 26.58
N PRO A 112 -9.23 -7.62 27.52
CA PRO A 112 -9.53 -6.23 27.84
C PRO A 112 -9.29 -5.27 26.67
N THR A 113 -8.21 -5.44 25.91
CA THR A 113 -7.88 -4.53 24.80
C THR A 113 -8.68 -4.82 23.54
N GLU A 114 -9.02 -6.09 23.28
CA GLU A 114 -9.95 -6.47 22.22
C GLU A 114 -11.33 -5.84 22.48
N PHE A 115 -11.81 -5.87 23.73
CA PHE A 115 -13.07 -5.23 24.08
C PHE A 115 -13.02 -3.71 23.94
N MET A 116 -11.93 -3.05 24.37
CA MET A 116 -11.83 -1.59 24.40
C MET A 116 -11.45 -0.97 23.05
N PHE A 117 -10.64 -1.66 22.26
CA PHE A 117 -9.98 -1.11 21.07
C PHE A 117 -10.15 -1.97 19.81
N GLY A 118 -10.73 -3.18 19.90
CA GLY A 118 -10.78 -4.13 18.80
C GLY A 118 -9.39 -4.58 18.33
N ARG A 119 -8.40 -4.55 19.23
CA ARG A 119 -7.00 -4.87 18.94
C ARG A 119 -6.37 -5.60 20.11
N SER A 120 -5.66 -6.69 19.82
CA SER A 120 -4.90 -7.45 20.80
C SER A 120 -3.81 -6.61 21.46
N LEU A 121 -3.50 -6.89 22.73
CA LEU A 121 -2.39 -6.26 23.42
C LEU A 121 -1.06 -6.85 22.93
N ILE A 122 -1.01 -8.18 22.84
CA ILE A 122 0.14 -8.97 22.40
C ILE A 122 -0.34 -10.01 21.38
N GLY A 123 0.31 -10.06 20.22
CA GLY A 123 0.06 -11.04 19.18
C GLY A 123 0.21 -10.43 17.79
N ASP A 124 0.55 -11.26 16.81
CA ASP A 124 0.70 -10.79 15.43
C ASP A 124 -0.66 -10.51 14.80
N GLY A 125 -0.67 -9.59 13.82
CA GLY A 125 -1.83 -9.32 12.99
C GLY A 125 -2.09 -10.48 12.03
N ALA A 126 -3.36 -10.74 11.75
CA ALA A 126 -3.74 -11.76 10.79
C ALA A 126 -3.31 -11.37 9.37
N ASP A 127 -2.71 -12.30 8.64
CA ASP A 127 -2.43 -12.11 7.21
C ASP A 127 -3.73 -11.91 6.42
N GLY A 128 -3.66 -11.03 5.42
CA GLY A 128 -4.70 -10.82 4.44
C GLY A 128 -5.00 -12.10 3.64
N THR A 129 -6.26 -12.25 3.26
CA THR A 129 -6.77 -13.38 2.47
C THR A 129 -7.33 -12.90 1.14
N ALA A 130 -7.63 -13.83 0.23
CA ALA A 130 -8.27 -13.46 -1.05
C ALA A 130 -9.58 -12.65 -0.87
N ALA A 131 -10.34 -12.90 0.21
CA ALA A 131 -11.59 -12.20 0.50
C ALA A 131 -11.37 -10.86 1.22
N SER A 132 -10.36 -10.80 2.09
CA SER A 132 -9.98 -9.60 2.85
C SER A 132 -8.48 -9.40 2.66
N PRO A 133 -8.03 -8.76 1.57
CA PRO A 133 -6.62 -8.79 1.16
C PRO A 133 -5.68 -7.99 2.05
N ILE A 134 -6.21 -7.12 2.90
CA ILE A 134 -5.41 -6.29 3.79
C ILE A 134 -5.05 -7.12 5.03
N GLY A 135 -3.77 -7.16 5.38
CA GLY A 135 -3.29 -7.72 6.63
C GLY A 135 -3.65 -6.82 7.82
N GLU A 136 -4.03 -7.45 8.92
CA GLU A 136 -4.47 -6.78 10.13
C GLU A 136 -3.28 -6.21 10.94
N PRO A 137 -3.49 -5.17 11.75
CA PRO A 137 -2.43 -4.62 12.58
C PRO A 137 -1.99 -5.61 13.67
N GLY A 138 -0.70 -5.59 14.00
CA GLY A 138 -0.14 -6.37 15.12
C GLY A 138 -0.65 -5.87 16.48
N GLY A 139 -0.33 -6.55 17.57
CA GLY A 139 -0.75 -6.16 18.92
C GLY A 139 -0.31 -4.75 19.30
N ILE A 140 -1.02 -4.11 20.24
CA ILE A 140 -0.71 -2.75 20.71
C ILE A 140 0.72 -2.69 21.25
N LEU A 141 1.14 -3.62 22.11
CA LEU A 141 2.46 -3.61 22.74
C LEU A 141 3.50 -4.43 21.98
N TYR A 142 3.11 -5.63 21.56
CA TYR A 142 4.03 -6.57 20.92
C TYR A 142 3.31 -7.38 19.84
N GLY A 143 3.91 -7.46 18.66
CA GLY A 143 3.45 -8.30 17.57
C GLY A 143 3.67 -7.64 16.22
N ASP A 144 3.99 -8.46 15.23
CA ASP A 144 4.19 -8.04 13.86
C ASP A 144 2.83 -7.78 13.20
N GLY A 145 2.78 -6.89 12.23
CA GLY A 145 1.59 -6.72 11.40
C GLY A 145 1.42 -7.87 10.41
N GLY A 146 0.17 -8.22 10.09
CA GLY A 146 -0.12 -9.26 9.12
C GLY A 146 0.30 -8.87 7.71
N ASN A 147 0.75 -9.81 6.90
CA ASN A 147 1.10 -9.58 5.51
C ASN A 147 -0.16 -9.33 4.68
N GLY A 148 -0.03 -8.49 3.65
CA GLY A 148 -1.06 -8.33 2.64
C GLY A 148 -1.15 -9.53 1.70
N TYR A 149 -2.35 -9.82 1.23
CA TYR A 149 -2.60 -10.89 0.28
C TYR A 149 -2.05 -10.55 -1.12
N SER A 150 -1.32 -11.48 -1.71
CA SER A 150 -0.84 -11.37 -3.09
C SER A 150 -1.92 -11.80 -4.08
N GLN A 151 -2.27 -10.91 -5.01
CA GLN A 151 -3.30 -11.16 -6.00
C GLN A 151 -2.77 -11.91 -7.22
N THR A 152 -3.55 -12.88 -7.72
CA THR A 152 -3.28 -13.55 -9.00
C THR A 152 -4.13 -13.00 -10.15
N THR A 153 -5.20 -12.26 -9.83
CA THR A 153 -6.16 -11.73 -10.79
C THR A 153 -5.60 -10.48 -11.50
N PRO A 154 -5.58 -10.42 -12.85
CA PRO A 154 -5.14 -9.23 -13.57
C PRO A 154 -5.87 -7.96 -13.12
N GLY A 155 -5.13 -6.85 -12.98
CA GLY A 155 -5.68 -5.57 -12.53
C GLY A 155 -6.03 -5.49 -11.04
N ALA A 156 -5.93 -6.58 -10.27
CA ALA A 156 -6.18 -6.55 -8.83
C ALA A 156 -4.95 -6.07 -8.05
N VAL A 157 -5.11 -4.98 -7.30
CA VAL A 157 -4.06 -4.39 -6.46
C VAL A 157 -3.73 -5.32 -5.29
N GLY A 158 -2.44 -5.45 -5.01
CA GLY A 158 -1.95 -6.24 -3.89
C GLY A 158 -2.48 -5.75 -2.53
N GLY A 159 -2.67 -6.68 -1.61
CA GLY A 159 -3.16 -6.41 -0.27
C GLY A 159 -2.20 -5.58 0.57
N ALA A 160 -2.75 -4.68 1.38
CA ALA A 160 -2.03 -3.91 2.38
C ALA A 160 -1.28 -4.78 3.41
N GLY A 161 0.00 -4.54 3.72
CA GLY A 161 0.60 -5.01 4.97
C GLY A 161 0.06 -4.26 6.19
N GLY A 162 -0.16 -4.96 7.30
CA GLY A 162 -0.62 -4.41 8.57
C GLY A 162 0.53 -3.71 9.33
N SER A 163 0.21 -2.65 10.07
CA SER A 163 1.20 -1.95 10.90
C SER A 163 1.36 -2.61 12.27
N ALA A 164 2.58 -2.62 12.80
CA ALA A 164 2.86 -3.03 14.17
C ALA A 164 2.35 -1.99 15.19
N GLY A 165 2.43 -2.33 16.48
CA GLY A 165 2.15 -1.40 17.59
C GLY A 165 3.41 -0.72 18.10
N PHE A 166 3.76 -0.98 19.36
CA PHE A 166 5.00 -0.47 19.97
C PHE A 166 6.24 -1.27 19.54
N ILE A 167 6.15 -2.60 19.53
CA ILE A 167 7.26 -3.50 19.20
C ILE A 167 6.76 -4.53 18.18
N GLY A 168 7.41 -4.62 17.04
CA GLY A 168 7.08 -5.56 15.97
C GLY A 168 7.37 -4.98 14.59
N ASN A 169 7.52 -5.84 13.59
CA ASN A 169 7.70 -5.44 12.20
C ASN A 169 6.35 -5.16 11.55
N GLY A 170 6.32 -4.22 10.60
CA GLY A 170 5.18 -4.09 9.71
C GLY A 170 5.08 -5.29 8.77
N GLY A 171 3.86 -5.73 8.46
CA GLY A 171 3.62 -6.79 7.50
C GLY A 171 4.03 -6.37 6.09
N ALA A 172 4.49 -7.32 5.28
CA ALA A 172 4.79 -7.06 3.88
C ALA A 172 3.51 -6.76 3.09
N GLY A 173 3.58 -5.88 2.09
CA GLY A 173 2.51 -5.73 1.11
C GLY A 173 2.43 -6.93 0.18
N GLY A 174 1.22 -7.30 -0.22
CA GLY A 174 0.98 -8.36 -1.19
C GLY A 174 1.34 -7.93 -2.61
N ALA A 175 1.77 -8.87 -3.46
CA ALA A 175 1.97 -8.60 -4.87
C ALA A 175 0.66 -8.22 -5.58
N GLY A 176 0.73 -7.28 -6.51
CA GLY A 176 -0.35 -6.99 -7.45
C GLY A 176 -0.47 -8.12 -8.47
N GLY A 177 -1.69 -8.33 -8.96
CA GLY A 177 -1.89 -9.18 -10.12
C GLY A 177 -1.30 -8.54 -11.39
N PRO A 178 -1.28 -9.26 -12.53
CA PRO A 178 -0.72 -8.73 -13.77
C PRO A 178 -1.24 -7.33 -14.12
N GLY A 179 -0.33 -6.36 -14.28
CA GLY A 179 -0.64 -4.97 -14.63
C GLY A 179 -1.15 -4.09 -13.48
N ALA A 180 -1.21 -4.58 -12.25
CA ALA A 180 -1.64 -3.83 -11.08
C ALA A 180 -0.46 -3.47 -10.15
N GLY A 181 -0.67 -2.47 -9.29
CA GLY A 181 0.26 -2.15 -8.21
C GLY A 181 0.27 -3.18 -7.09
N GLY A 182 1.43 -3.30 -6.44
CA GLY A 182 1.54 -4.03 -5.18
C GLY A 182 0.88 -3.27 -4.02
N GLY A 183 0.67 -3.97 -2.92
CA GLY A 183 0.22 -3.36 -1.68
C GLY A 183 1.36 -2.61 -0.97
N THR A 184 1.03 -1.59 -0.17
CA THR A 184 2.00 -0.95 0.73
C THR A 184 2.50 -1.92 1.79
N GLY A 185 3.75 -1.79 2.20
CA GLY A 185 4.20 -2.38 3.46
C GLY A 185 3.55 -1.69 4.66
N GLY A 186 3.38 -2.41 5.75
CA GLY A 186 2.95 -1.84 7.04
C GLY A 186 4.09 -1.10 7.74
N LEU A 187 3.77 -0.21 8.68
CA LEU A 187 4.79 0.45 9.49
C LEU A 187 5.32 -0.48 10.59
N GLY A 188 6.61 -0.37 10.87
CA GLY A 188 7.25 -1.00 12.03
C GLY A 188 6.83 -0.35 13.34
N GLY A 189 7.16 -1.04 14.44
CA GLY A 189 6.77 -0.63 15.77
C GLY A 189 7.44 0.67 16.21
N TRP A 190 6.73 1.45 17.01
CA TRP A 190 7.16 2.76 17.51
C TRP A 190 8.54 2.75 18.20
N LEU A 191 8.80 1.71 19.00
CA LEU A 191 10.03 1.54 19.76
C LEU A 191 11.02 0.61 19.04
N TRP A 192 10.52 -0.44 18.38
CA TRP A 192 11.36 -1.41 17.70
C TRP A 192 10.61 -2.17 16.61
N GLY A 193 11.27 -2.35 15.47
CA GLY A 193 10.79 -3.11 14.32
C GLY A 193 11.02 -2.38 13.01
N ASN A 194 10.99 -3.12 11.90
CA ASN A 194 11.19 -2.57 10.57
C ASN A 194 9.84 -2.35 9.87
N ASN A 195 9.79 -1.39 8.95
CA ASN A 195 8.67 -1.28 8.02
C ASN A 195 8.64 -2.52 7.11
N GLY A 196 7.44 -2.99 6.80
CA GLY A 196 7.24 -4.04 5.83
C GLY A 196 7.67 -3.61 4.43
N ALA A 197 8.13 -4.56 3.62
CA ALA A 197 8.40 -4.29 2.21
C ALA A 197 7.09 -4.00 1.47
N ALA A 198 7.13 -3.10 0.47
CA ALA A 198 6.04 -2.98 -0.48
C ALA A 198 5.93 -4.24 -1.33
N GLY A 199 4.70 -4.63 -1.67
CA GLY A 199 4.44 -5.71 -2.61
C GLY A 199 4.88 -5.33 -4.02
N THR A 200 5.17 -6.34 -4.84
CA THR A 200 5.61 -6.12 -6.22
C THR A 200 4.44 -5.72 -7.12
N GLY A 201 4.67 -4.74 -8.00
CA GLY A 201 3.73 -4.36 -9.06
C GLY A 201 4.03 -2.94 -9.56
N ASP A 202 4.17 -2.79 -10.88
CA ASP A 202 4.60 -1.53 -11.52
C ASP A 202 3.51 -0.99 -12.46
N PRO A 203 2.46 -0.35 -11.92
CA PRO A 203 1.45 0.29 -12.75
C PRO A 203 2.05 1.54 -13.42
N VAL A 204 1.72 1.73 -14.70
CA VAL A 204 2.20 2.91 -15.47
C VAL A 204 1.38 4.15 -15.10
N ASN A 205 0.05 4.00 -15.03
CA ASN A 205 -0.88 5.07 -14.66
C ASN A 205 -1.98 4.54 -13.74
N VAL A 206 -2.38 5.35 -12.76
CA VAL A 206 -3.51 5.07 -11.87
C VAL A 206 -4.42 6.28 -11.81
N ALA A 207 -5.68 6.10 -12.23
CA ALA A 207 -6.72 7.12 -12.12
C ALA A 207 -7.48 6.97 -10.80
N VAL A 208 -7.72 8.09 -10.12
CA VAL A 208 -8.51 8.16 -8.89
C VAL A 208 -9.60 9.22 -9.03
N PRO A 209 -10.78 9.03 -8.42
CA PRO A 209 -11.87 9.99 -8.52
C PRO A 209 -11.48 11.38 -7.99
N LEU A 210 -11.91 12.40 -8.71
CA LEU A 210 -11.76 13.81 -8.35
C LEU A 210 -13.13 14.47 -8.43
N ARG A 211 -13.49 15.24 -7.40
CA ARG A 211 -14.75 16.00 -7.38
C ARG A 211 -14.50 17.44 -7.01
N VAL A 212 -15.41 18.33 -7.37
CA VAL A 212 -15.34 19.75 -7.00
C VAL A 212 -16.48 20.08 -6.04
N GLU A 213 -16.16 20.63 -4.89
CA GLU A 213 -17.14 21.16 -3.93
C GLU A 213 -16.81 22.64 -3.66
N ASN A 214 -17.80 23.52 -3.78
CA ASN A 214 -17.62 24.97 -3.55
C ASN A 214 -16.41 25.57 -4.29
N ASN A 215 -16.18 25.10 -5.53
CA ASN A 215 -15.05 25.51 -6.37
C ASN A 215 -13.66 25.13 -5.82
N PHE A 216 -13.60 24.03 -5.07
CA PHE A 216 -12.36 23.38 -4.63
C PHE A 216 -12.30 21.92 -5.08
N PRO A 217 -11.22 21.48 -5.74
CA PRO A 217 -11.05 20.09 -6.15
C PRO A 217 -10.65 19.24 -4.94
N LEU A 218 -11.32 18.10 -4.77
CA LEU A 218 -11.13 17.18 -3.65
C LEU A 218 -10.77 15.79 -4.18
N VAL A 219 -9.70 15.24 -3.62
CA VAL A 219 -9.28 13.85 -3.82
C VAL A 219 -9.42 13.08 -2.52
N ASN A 220 -9.89 11.84 -2.62
CA ASN A 220 -9.94 10.93 -1.49
C ASN A 220 -8.58 10.26 -1.30
N LEU A 221 -8.06 10.30 -0.09
CA LEU A 221 -6.86 9.56 0.30
C LEU A 221 -6.99 9.09 1.74
N LEU A 222 -6.13 8.16 2.15
CA LEU A 222 -5.94 7.82 3.55
C LEU A 222 -4.45 7.88 3.91
N VAL A 223 -4.18 8.06 5.20
CA VAL A 223 -2.83 8.07 5.77
C VAL A 223 -2.71 6.91 6.74
N ASN A 224 -1.70 6.06 6.54
CA ASN A 224 -1.43 4.89 7.39
C ASN A 224 -2.65 4.03 7.75
N ARG A 225 -3.47 3.65 6.76
CA ARG A 225 -4.71 2.87 7.01
C ARG A 225 -5.76 3.56 7.89
N GLY A 226 -5.62 4.87 8.10
CA GLY A 226 -6.68 5.71 8.66
C GLY A 226 -7.93 5.74 7.78
N PRO A 227 -8.97 6.47 8.22
CA PRO A 227 -10.16 6.62 7.39
C PRO A 227 -9.81 7.32 6.08
N THR A 228 -10.56 7.02 5.02
CA THR A 228 -10.51 7.81 3.78
C THR A 228 -11.05 9.20 4.04
N VAL A 229 -10.28 10.22 3.68
CA VAL A 229 -10.59 11.63 3.88
C VAL A 229 -10.60 12.35 2.53
N PRO A 230 -11.62 13.16 2.23
CA PRO A 230 -11.59 14.06 1.08
C PRO A 230 -10.73 15.28 1.41
N ILE A 231 -9.59 15.40 0.71
CA ILE A 231 -8.54 16.39 0.91
C ILE A 231 -8.55 17.40 -0.25
N LEU A 232 -8.30 18.67 0.04
CA LEU A 232 -8.13 19.70 -1.00
C LEU A 232 -6.92 19.35 -1.87
N LEU A 233 -7.11 19.24 -3.19
CA LEU A 233 -6.02 19.16 -4.16
C LEU A 233 -5.53 20.58 -4.47
N ASP A 234 -4.30 20.89 -4.08
CA ASP A 234 -3.75 22.24 -4.16
C ASP A 234 -2.45 22.24 -4.99
N THR A 235 -2.49 22.75 -6.21
CA THR A 235 -1.30 22.92 -7.05
C THR A 235 -0.41 24.07 -6.59
N GLY A 236 -0.95 25.02 -5.81
CA GLY A 236 -0.28 26.21 -5.30
C GLY A 236 0.61 25.99 -4.07
N SER A 237 0.57 24.80 -3.48
CA SER A 237 1.35 24.42 -2.29
C SER A 237 2.10 23.08 -2.47
N SER A 238 2.97 22.75 -1.50
CA SER A 238 3.62 21.44 -1.37
C SER A 238 3.18 20.76 -0.10
N SER A 239 3.33 19.43 -0.08
CA SER A 239 3.10 18.57 1.08
C SER A 239 1.66 18.30 1.40
N LEU A 240 1.46 17.15 2.03
CA LEU A 240 0.19 16.79 2.63
C LEU A 240 0.16 17.33 4.06
N VAL A 241 -0.71 18.31 4.31
CA VAL A 241 -1.04 18.77 5.67
C VAL A 241 -2.41 18.25 6.03
N ILE A 242 -2.46 17.42 7.07
CA ILE A 242 -3.71 16.78 7.53
C ILE A 242 -3.76 16.83 9.06
N PRO A 243 -4.87 17.28 9.67
CA PRO A 243 -4.93 17.35 11.12
C PRO A 243 -4.96 15.94 11.74
N PHE A 244 -4.30 15.76 12.89
CA PHE A 244 -4.10 14.45 13.51
C PHE A 244 -5.41 13.67 13.75
N TRP A 245 -6.51 14.36 14.06
CA TRP A 245 -7.82 13.73 14.31
C TRP A 245 -8.48 13.15 13.06
N LYS A 246 -7.98 13.47 11.86
CA LYS A 246 -8.42 12.84 10.60
C LYS A 246 -7.65 11.55 10.29
N ILE A 247 -6.43 11.38 10.81
CA ILE A 247 -5.64 10.15 10.68
C ILE A 247 -6.07 9.12 11.75
N GLY A 248 -6.29 9.61 12.98
CA GLY A 248 -6.49 8.79 14.17
C GLY A 248 -5.17 8.49 14.87
N TRP A 249 -5.16 8.62 16.20
CA TRP A 249 -3.97 8.49 17.04
C TRP A 249 -3.24 7.16 16.89
N GLN A 250 -3.99 6.08 16.66
CA GLN A 250 -3.49 4.73 16.51
C GLN A 250 -2.74 4.48 15.19
N ASN A 251 -2.89 5.41 14.24
CA ASN A 251 -2.29 5.35 12.91
C ASN A 251 -1.17 6.38 12.76
N LEU A 252 -0.71 7.02 13.85
CA LEU A 252 0.40 7.95 13.80
C LEU A 252 1.72 7.19 14.02
N GLY A 253 2.71 7.43 13.15
CA GLY A 253 4.10 7.08 13.42
C GLY A 253 4.75 8.06 14.42
N LEU A 254 6.03 7.85 14.73
CA LEU A 254 6.81 8.84 15.48
C LEU A 254 7.01 10.12 14.67
N PRO A 255 6.79 11.31 15.27
CA PRO A 255 7.28 12.54 14.69
C PRO A 255 8.80 12.53 14.54
N THR A 256 9.31 12.91 13.38
CA THR A 256 10.75 13.15 13.12
C THR A 256 11.14 14.60 13.33
N GLY A 257 10.16 15.50 13.41
CA GLY A 257 10.37 16.94 13.54
C GLY A 257 9.06 17.67 13.83
N PHE A 258 9.19 18.94 14.19
CA PHE A 258 8.08 19.86 14.35
C PHE A 258 8.45 21.16 13.67
N ASP A 259 7.50 21.72 12.92
CA ASP A 259 7.68 22.98 12.24
C ASP A 259 6.32 23.67 12.02
N VAL A 260 6.32 24.79 11.32
CA VAL A 260 5.15 25.59 10.98
C VAL A 260 5.12 25.79 9.48
N VAL A 261 3.95 25.57 8.88
CA VAL A 261 3.68 25.88 7.47
C VAL A 261 2.76 27.10 7.36
N HIS A 262 2.98 27.93 6.33
CA HIS A 262 2.23 29.15 6.06
C HIS A 262 1.43 29.08 4.76
N TYR A 263 0.16 29.47 4.80
CA TYR A 263 -0.72 29.54 3.62
C TYR A 263 -1.08 30.98 3.25
N GLY A 264 -1.31 31.24 1.97
CA GLY A 264 -1.59 32.58 1.42
C GLY A 264 -2.80 33.28 2.03
N ASN A 265 -3.78 32.52 2.52
CA ASN A 265 -4.97 33.03 3.22
C ASN A 265 -4.69 33.58 4.62
N GLY A 266 -3.43 33.55 5.09
CA GLY A 266 -3.04 34.04 6.41
C GLY A 266 -3.04 32.98 7.51
N VAL A 267 -3.45 31.74 7.24
CA VAL A 267 -3.37 30.65 8.23
C VAL A 267 -1.94 30.13 8.30
N SER A 268 -1.47 29.90 9.52
CA SER A 268 -0.28 29.10 9.81
C SER A 268 -0.67 27.86 10.58
N ILE A 269 0.05 26.76 10.39
CA ILE A 269 -0.24 25.49 11.04
C ILE A 269 1.03 24.96 11.67
N VAL A 270 1.01 24.76 12.99
CA VAL A 270 2.02 23.96 13.71
C VAL A 270 1.77 22.49 13.36
N TYR A 271 2.79 21.79 12.91
CA TYR A 271 2.69 20.38 12.52
C TYR A 271 3.84 19.54 13.06
N ALA A 272 3.62 18.23 13.10
CA ALA A 272 4.63 17.21 13.29
C ALA A 272 4.94 16.54 11.94
N ASP A 273 6.21 16.42 11.57
CA ASP A 273 6.63 15.60 10.43
C ASP A 273 6.54 14.13 10.81
N VAL A 274 5.73 13.34 10.11
CA VAL A 274 5.58 11.91 10.40
C VAL A 274 5.88 11.10 9.12
N PRO A 275 6.90 10.23 9.12
CA PRO A 275 7.16 9.33 8.01
C PRO A 275 6.08 8.24 7.98
N THR A 276 5.28 8.22 6.93
CA THR A 276 4.12 7.32 6.83
C THR A 276 3.64 7.12 5.40
N THR A 277 2.74 6.18 5.16
CA THR A 277 2.22 5.89 3.81
C THR A 277 0.96 6.70 3.51
N VAL A 278 0.86 7.22 2.30
CA VAL A 278 -0.36 7.84 1.76
C VAL A 278 -0.90 6.96 0.64
N ASP A 279 -2.18 6.62 0.71
CA ASP A 279 -2.85 5.77 -0.30
C ASP A 279 -4.02 6.54 -0.93
N PHE A 280 -3.95 6.72 -2.24
CA PHE A 280 -4.97 7.40 -3.04
C PHE A 280 -6.01 6.43 -3.62
N GLY A 281 -5.79 5.12 -3.47
CA GLY A 281 -6.57 4.06 -4.11
C GLY A 281 -5.98 3.61 -5.46
N GLY A 282 -6.49 2.51 -5.99
CA GLY A 282 -6.09 1.97 -7.30
C GLY A 282 -4.64 1.47 -7.38
N GLY A 283 -3.94 1.32 -6.24
CA GLY A 283 -2.53 0.94 -6.19
C GLY A 283 -1.57 2.13 -6.23
N ALA A 284 -2.08 3.37 -6.26
CA ALA A 284 -1.28 4.57 -6.08
C ALA A 284 -1.10 4.83 -4.58
N ALA A 285 -0.10 4.20 -3.99
CA ALA A 285 0.24 4.39 -2.60
C ALA A 285 1.75 4.56 -2.44
N THR A 286 2.14 5.48 -1.57
CA THR A 286 3.54 5.84 -1.40
C THR A 286 4.27 4.82 -0.54
N THR A 287 5.60 4.77 -0.70
CA THR A 287 6.46 4.33 0.42
C THR A 287 6.31 5.30 1.62
N PRO A 288 6.87 5.00 2.80
CA PRO A 288 6.87 5.97 3.89
C PRO A 288 7.46 7.32 3.44
N THR A 289 6.60 8.34 3.36
CA THR A 289 6.87 9.73 2.96
C THR A 289 6.66 10.65 4.15
N SER A 290 7.28 11.83 4.15
CA SER A 290 6.94 12.87 5.13
C SER A 290 5.50 13.36 4.91
N VAL A 291 4.69 13.29 5.96
CA VAL A 291 3.36 13.89 6.05
C VAL A 291 3.36 14.90 7.19
N HIS A 292 2.87 16.11 6.93
CA HIS A 292 2.76 17.15 7.93
C HIS A 292 1.46 16.95 8.74
N VAL A 293 1.58 16.29 9.88
CA VAL A 293 0.46 16.05 10.79
C VAL A 293 0.16 17.33 11.55
N GLY A 294 -0.90 18.02 11.15
CA GLY A 294 -1.34 19.28 11.72
C GLY A 294 -1.80 19.15 13.17
N ILE A 295 -1.25 19.99 14.05
CA ILE A 295 -1.52 20.03 15.48
C ILE A 295 -2.42 21.22 15.82
N LEU A 296 -2.00 22.42 15.42
CA LEU A 296 -2.66 23.66 15.81
C LEU A 296 -2.58 24.73 14.71
N PRO A 297 -3.72 25.16 14.14
CA PRO A 297 -3.75 26.33 13.28
C PRO A 297 -3.78 27.62 14.09
N TYR A 298 -3.17 28.70 13.56
CA TYR A 298 -3.24 30.04 14.14
C TYR A 298 -3.27 31.13 13.05
N PRO A 299 -3.93 32.27 13.32
CA PRO A 299 -4.11 33.32 12.33
C PRO A 299 -2.89 34.25 12.25
N ARG A 300 -2.58 34.75 11.05
CA ARG A 300 -1.62 35.85 10.83
C ARG A 300 -2.30 37.19 10.52
N ASN A 301 -3.62 37.19 10.32
CA ASN A 301 -4.45 38.36 10.09
C ASN A 301 -5.91 38.11 10.53
N LEU A 302 -6.75 39.14 10.54
CA LEU A 302 -8.14 39.03 11.03
C LEU A 302 -9.00 38.10 10.15
N ASP A 303 -8.81 38.09 8.83
CA ASP A 303 -9.58 37.22 7.93
C ASP A 303 -9.29 35.74 8.21
N SER A 304 -8.02 35.39 8.44
CA SER A 304 -7.61 34.04 8.81
C SER A 304 -8.14 33.62 10.19
N LEU A 305 -8.38 34.55 11.12
CA LEU A 305 -9.00 34.25 12.40
C LEU A 305 -10.45 33.77 12.20
N VAL A 306 -11.20 34.45 11.32
CA VAL A 306 -12.57 34.05 10.97
C VAL A 306 -12.57 32.69 10.28
N LEU A 307 -11.64 32.47 9.34
CA LEU A 307 -11.50 31.20 8.63
C LEU A 307 -11.21 30.03 9.58
N ILE A 308 -10.34 30.22 10.57
CA ILE A 308 -10.06 29.21 11.59
C ILE A 308 -11.29 28.96 12.46
N ALA A 309 -11.97 30.02 12.91
CA ALA A 309 -13.16 29.92 13.73
C ALA A 309 -14.33 29.22 13.01
N SER A 310 -14.39 29.30 11.68
CA SER A 310 -15.39 28.59 10.86
C SER A 310 -14.97 27.16 10.47
N GLY A 311 -13.85 26.65 10.98
CA GLY A 311 -13.36 25.29 10.70
C GLY A 311 -12.58 25.13 9.40
N GLY A 312 -12.29 26.22 8.67
CA GLY A 312 -11.59 26.21 7.38
C GLY A 312 -10.06 26.26 7.47
N ALA A 313 -9.49 25.98 8.64
CA ALA A 313 -8.06 26.11 8.88
C ALA A 313 -7.20 25.13 8.05
N PHE A 314 -7.70 23.91 7.84
CA PHE A 314 -7.05 22.85 7.08
C PHE A 314 -7.68 22.70 5.69
N GLY A 315 -7.84 23.83 5.00
CA GLY A 315 -8.60 23.91 3.74
C GLY A 315 -10.11 24.10 3.96
N PRO A 316 -10.88 24.22 2.87
CA PRO A 316 -12.28 24.69 2.90
C PRO A 316 -13.22 23.84 3.77
N ASN A 317 -12.94 22.54 3.87
CA ASN A 317 -13.71 21.58 4.67
C ASN A 317 -13.02 21.17 5.99
N GLY A 318 -11.86 21.77 6.31
CA GLY A 318 -11.09 21.43 7.51
C GLY A 318 -10.52 20.01 7.53
N ASN A 319 -10.38 19.39 6.37
CA ASN A 319 -9.96 17.98 6.24
C ASN A 319 -8.47 17.81 5.98
N GLY A 320 -7.81 18.81 5.40
CA GLY A 320 -6.42 18.78 4.98
C GLY A 320 -6.21 19.33 3.57
N ILE A 321 -4.95 19.49 3.21
CA ILE A 321 -4.46 20.08 1.96
C ILE A 321 -3.38 19.16 1.39
N LEU A 322 -3.54 18.73 0.14
CA LEU A 322 -2.56 17.98 -0.63
C LEU A 322 -1.91 18.91 -1.64
N GLY A 323 -0.75 19.44 -1.25
CA GLY A 323 0.11 20.24 -2.11
C GLY A 323 0.86 19.39 -3.13
N ILE A 324 0.62 19.64 -4.42
CA ILE A 324 1.28 18.95 -5.55
C ILE A 324 2.13 19.87 -6.44
N GLY A 325 2.49 21.06 -5.93
CA GLY A 325 3.34 22.02 -6.62
C GLY A 325 4.83 21.74 -6.42
N PRO A 326 5.58 21.20 -7.41
CA PRO A 326 7.00 20.86 -7.23
C PRO A 326 7.94 22.06 -7.04
N ASN A 327 7.55 23.24 -7.55
CA ASN A 327 8.34 24.48 -7.52
C ASN A 327 7.80 25.53 -6.56
N VAL A 328 7.15 25.12 -5.48
CA VAL A 328 6.83 26.05 -4.40
C VAL A 328 8.05 26.26 -3.52
N GLY A 329 8.44 27.52 -3.34
CA GLY A 329 9.45 27.89 -2.35
C GLY A 329 8.98 27.58 -0.92
N SER A 330 9.91 27.48 0.01
CA SER A 330 9.67 27.17 1.43
C SER A 330 8.49 27.95 2.02
N TYR A 331 7.37 27.28 2.25
CA TYR A 331 6.30 27.78 3.11
C TYR A 331 6.44 27.29 4.56
N ALA A 332 7.31 26.31 4.81
CA ALA A 332 7.73 25.93 6.14
C ALA A 332 9.00 26.69 6.57
N VAL A 333 9.19 26.89 7.88
CA VAL A 333 10.33 27.67 8.41
C VAL A 333 11.66 26.97 8.10
N SER A 334 11.66 25.63 8.09
CA SER A 334 12.85 24.81 7.85
C SER A 334 13.18 24.53 6.37
N GLY A 335 12.28 24.78 5.42
CA GLY A 335 12.53 24.47 4.01
C GLY A 335 11.28 24.19 3.18
N PRO A 336 11.42 23.86 1.89
CA PRO A 336 10.31 23.36 1.09
C PRO A 336 9.88 22.01 1.64
N GLY A 337 8.57 21.79 1.73
CA GLY A 337 8.03 20.51 2.15
C GLY A 337 8.09 19.48 1.01
N ASN A 338 7.99 18.20 1.35
CA ASN A 338 7.98 17.11 0.38
C ASN A 338 6.70 17.11 -0.46
N VAL A 339 6.76 16.84 -1.77
CA VAL A 339 5.56 16.61 -2.59
C VAL A 339 5.23 15.12 -2.54
N VAL A 340 4.23 14.73 -1.76
CA VAL A 340 3.89 13.31 -1.51
C VAL A 340 3.76 12.46 -2.78
N THR A 341 3.30 13.04 -3.88
CA THR A 341 3.14 12.31 -5.16
C THR A 341 4.47 11.93 -5.82
N THR A 342 5.59 12.56 -5.46
CA THR A 342 6.93 12.17 -5.94
C THR A 342 7.42 10.86 -5.30
N ASP A 343 6.83 10.45 -4.18
CA ASP A 343 7.15 9.20 -3.46
C ASP A 343 6.24 8.03 -3.84
N LEU A 344 5.42 8.21 -4.87
CA LEU A 344 4.72 7.10 -5.52
C LEU A 344 5.72 6.19 -6.25
N PRO A 345 5.45 4.89 -6.34
CA PRO A 345 6.38 3.93 -6.93
C PRO A 345 6.44 4.02 -8.45
N GLY A 346 7.61 3.71 -9.01
CA GLY A 346 7.80 3.56 -10.45
C GLY A 346 7.45 4.83 -11.23
N GLN A 347 6.70 4.66 -12.32
CA GLN A 347 6.32 5.77 -13.19
C GLN A 347 5.22 6.67 -12.60
N LEU A 348 4.51 6.23 -11.55
CA LEU A 348 3.45 7.01 -10.93
C LEU A 348 3.93 8.35 -10.37
N ASN A 349 5.23 8.48 -10.09
CA ASN A 349 5.84 9.73 -9.62
C ASN A 349 6.24 10.71 -10.74
N GLU A 350 5.94 10.44 -12.01
CA GLU A 350 6.31 11.34 -13.11
C GLU A 350 5.50 12.65 -13.09
N GLY A 351 4.24 12.57 -12.68
CA GLY A 351 3.34 13.71 -12.56
C GLY A 351 1.88 13.31 -12.38
N THR A 352 1.01 14.31 -12.49
CA THR A 352 -0.42 14.20 -12.20
C THR A 352 -1.24 14.89 -13.28
N LEU A 353 -2.06 14.13 -14.00
CA LEU A 353 -3.13 14.68 -14.84
C LEU A 353 -4.33 15.04 -13.96
N ILE A 354 -4.84 16.26 -14.07
CA ILE A 354 -6.02 16.75 -13.38
C ILE A 354 -7.10 16.98 -14.46
N ASP A 355 -8.14 16.16 -14.45
CA ASP A 355 -9.25 16.22 -15.40
C ASP A 355 -10.56 16.43 -14.62
N ILE A 356 -10.82 17.67 -14.24
CA ILE A 356 -12.05 18.03 -13.52
C ILE A 356 -13.31 17.74 -14.35
N PRO A 357 -13.40 18.09 -15.65
CA PRO A 357 -14.55 17.74 -16.48
C PRO A 357 -14.78 16.22 -16.56
N GLY A 358 -13.70 15.43 -16.59
CA GLY A 358 -13.74 13.97 -16.54
C GLY A 358 -14.03 13.37 -15.16
N GLY A 359 -13.87 14.15 -14.09
CA GLY A 359 -14.12 13.71 -12.71
C GLY A 359 -13.02 12.81 -12.12
N TYR A 360 -11.78 12.94 -12.58
CA TYR A 360 -10.65 12.16 -12.07
C TYR A 360 -9.34 12.94 -12.09
N MET A 361 -8.38 12.45 -11.33
CA MET A 361 -6.97 12.75 -11.52
C MET A 361 -6.22 11.44 -11.79
N GLN A 362 -5.10 11.49 -12.48
CA GLN A 362 -4.33 10.31 -12.82
C GLN A 362 -2.85 10.54 -12.56
N PHE A 363 -2.26 9.65 -11.78
CA PHE A 363 -0.82 9.61 -11.54
C PHE A 363 -0.11 8.90 -12.69
N GLY A 364 1.12 9.31 -12.98
CA GLY A 364 1.99 8.70 -13.99
C GLY A 364 2.37 9.62 -15.14
N PRO A 365 2.84 9.05 -16.26
CA PRO A 365 3.09 9.80 -17.50
C PRO A 365 1.81 10.50 -17.99
N ASN A 366 1.97 11.62 -18.70
CA ASN A 366 0.83 12.33 -19.29
C ASN A 366 0.15 11.47 -20.37
N THR A 367 -1.11 11.13 -20.15
CA THR A 367 -1.95 10.36 -21.10
C THR A 367 -2.82 11.25 -21.98
N GLY A 368 -2.89 12.56 -21.70
CA GLY A 368 -3.59 13.52 -22.55
C GLY A 368 -2.81 13.85 -23.82
N THR A 369 -3.40 14.69 -24.68
CA THR A 369 -2.72 15.22 -25.88
C THR A 369 -2.16 16.60 -25.56
N PRO A 370 -0.83 16.76 -25.36
CA PRO A 370 -0.25 18.07 -25.05
C PRO A 370 -0.49 19.07 -26.18
N ILE A 371 -1.09 20.22 -25.85
CA ILE A 371 -1.31 21.33 -26.80
C ILE A 371 -0.30 22.45 -26.56
N THR A 372 -0.13 22.83 -25.30
CA THR A 372 0.83 23.86 -24.89
C THR A 372 1.35 23.55 -23.49
N SER A 373 2.52 24.08 -23.16
CA SER A 373 3.13 23.88 -21.86
C SER A 373 3.88 25.11 -21.37
N VAL A 374 3.98 25.22 -20.05
CA VAL A 374 4.70 26.29 -19.37
C VAL A 374 5.63 25.66 -18.34
N THR A 375 6.92 25.98 -18.41
CA THR A 375 7.89 25.58 -17.40
C THR A 375 7.59 26.28 -16.08
N GLY A 376 7.65 25.54 -14.98
CA GLY A 376 7.36 26.03 -13.64
C GLY A 376 5.95 25.65 -13.17
N ALA A 377 5.87 24.73 -12.22
CA ALA A 377 4.64 24.31 -11.57
C ALA A 377 4.76 24.44 -10.05
N PRO A 378 4.01 25.34 -9.38
CA PRO A 378 3.02 26.25 -9.94
C PRO A 378 3.60 27.60 -10.37
N ILE A 379 4.83 27.94 -9.94
CA ILE A 379 5.42 29.27 -10.11
C ILE A 379 5.98 29.42 -11.52
N THR A 380 5.49 30.43 -12.24
CA THR A 380 5.96 30.79 -13.58
C THR A 380 5.72 32.28 -13.87
N VAL A 381 5.91 32.71 -15.11
CA VAL A 381 5.55 34.05 -15.59
C VAL A 381 4.53 33.91 -16.71
N LEU A 382 3.38 34.57 -16.56
CA LEU A 382 2.32 34.59 -17.56
C LEU A 382 2.08 36.02 -18.03
N ASN A 383 1.61 36.14 -19.26
CA ASN A 383 1.20 37.39 -19.83
C ASN A 383 -0.33 37.52 -19.72
N VAL A 384 -0.79 38.69 -19.29
CA VAL A 384 -2.21 38.97 -19.04
C VAL A 384 -2.67 40.14 -19.90
N GLN A 385 -3.79 39.95 -20.58
CA GLN A 385 -4.51 41.01 -21.29
C GLN A 385 -5.93 41.14 -20.75
N ILE A 386 -6.36 42.39 -20.57
CA ILE A 386 -7.73 42.75 -20.18
C ILE A 386 -8.45 43.30 -21.40
N GLY A 387 -9.65 42.80 -21.68
CA GLY A 387 -10.47 43.21 -22.83
C GLY A 387 -10.38 42.28 -24.04
N GLY A 388 -9.61 41.20 -23.96
CA GLY A 388 -9.48 40.18 -25.01
C GLY A 388 -8.04 39.93 -25.42
N TYR A 389 -7.78 38.75 -25.98
CA TYR A 389 -6.48 38.36 -26.47
C TYR A 389 -6.16 39.05 -27.81
N ASP A 390 -5.03 39.74 -27.86
CA ASP A 390 -4.44 40.25 -29.09
C ASP A 390 -2.94 39.92 -29.08
N PRO A 391 -2.46 39.03 -29.96
CA PRO A 391 -1.04 38.65 -30.02
C PRO A 391 -0.11 39.83 -30.35
N ASN A 392 -0.64 40.90 -30.94
CA ASN A 392 0.10 42.13 -31.24
C ASN A 392 -0.20 43.28 -30.24
N GLY A 393 -1.10 43.03 -29.29
CA GLY A 393 -1.55 44.02 -28.32
C GLY A 393 -0.57 44.17 -27.15
N GLY A 394 -0.79 45.22 -26.35
CA GLY A 394 -0.11 45.37 -25.07
C GLY A 394 -0.55 44.29 -24.07
N TYR A 395 0.37 43.82 -23.24
CA TYR A 395 0.13 42.82 -22.21
C TYR A 395 0.94 43.16 -20.94
N TRP A 396 0.51 42.60 -19.82
CA TRP A 396 1.25 42.65 -18.55
C TRP A 396 1.95 41.32 -18.32
N SER A 397 3.26 41.32 -18.18
CA SER A 397 4.01 40.12 -17.77
C SER A 397 4.08 40.05 -16.25
N LEU A 398 3.50 39.01 -15.66
CA LEU A 398 3.30 38.89 -14.21
C LEU A 398 3.90 37.59 -13.68
N PRO A 399 4.60 37.64 -12.53
CA PRO A 399 4.85 36.42 -11.76
C PRO A 399 3.50 35.79 -11.40
N SER A 400 3.37 34.49 -11.65
CA SER A 400 2.09 33.80 -11.67
C SER A 400 2.18 32.47 -10.94
N ILE A 401 1.06 32.05 -10.36
CA ILE A 401 0.91 30.78 -9.66
C ILE A 401 -0.30 30.04 -10.24
N PHE A 402 -0.07 28.85 -10.78
CA PHE A 402 -1.15 27.89 -11.07
C PHE A 402 -1.64 27.26 -9.78
N ASP A 403 -2.77 27.73 -9.25
CA ASP A 403 -3.22 27.39 -7.89
C ASP A 403 -4.69 26.95 -7.88
N SER A 404 -4.90 25.63 -7.94
CA SER A 404 -6.22 25.01 -7.80
C SER A 404 -6.84 25.20 -6.41
N GLY A 405 -6.04 25.49 -5.38
CA GLY A 405 -6.49 25.87 -4.04
C GLY A 405 -6.90 27.34 -3.92
N GLY A 406 -6.61 28.17 -4.93
CA GLY A 406 -6.90 29.60 -4.96
C GLY A 406 -8.37 29.97 -5.23
N ASN A 407 -9.27 28.99 -5.33
CA ASN A 407 -10.69 29.19 -5.66
C ASN A 407 -10.88 29.95 -7.00
N HIS A 408 -11.25 31.24 -6.97
CA HIS A 408 -11.42 32.07 -8.17
C HIS A 408 -10.13 32.76 -8.64
N GLY A 409 -9.03 32.60 -7.89
CA GLY A 409 -7.77 33.26 -8.18
C GLY A 409 -7.74 34.74 -7.80
N THR A 410 -6.62 35.39 -8.07
CA THR A 410 -6.38 36.80 -7.74
C THR A 410 -5.75 37.54 -8.92
N LEU A 411 -6.18 38.78 -9.12
CA LEU A 411 -5.69 39.66 -10.17
C LEU A 411 -5.02 40.90 -9.55
N PRO A 412 -3.81 41.28 -9.98
CA PRO A 412 -3.19 42.53 -9.52
C PRO A 412 -4.03 43.75 -9.92
N ALA A 413 -4.31 44.64 -8.96
CA ALA A 413 -5.10 45.86 -9.16
C ALA A 413 -4.57 46.75 -10.30
N VAL A 414 -3.24 46.80 -10.46
CA VAL A 414 -2.55 47.64 -11.44
C VAL A 414 -2.94 47.30 -12.89
N ILE A 415 -3.28 46.04 -13.19
CA ILE A 415 -3.55 45.61 -14.56
C ILE A 415 -5.01 45.81 -14.99
N LEU A 416 -5.92 45.98 -14.03
CA LEU A 416 -7.35 46.16 -14.31
C LEU A 416 -7.66 47.56 -14.85
N GLY A 417 -6.86 48.57 -14.49
CA GLY A 417 -7.01 49.95 -14.97
C GLY A 417 -8.27 50.68 -14.49
N THR A 418 -9.07 50.07 -13.61
CA THR A 418 -10.33 50.65 -13.08
C THR A 418 -10.15 51.49 -11.82
N GLY A 419 -8.95 51.51 -11.24
CA GLY A 419 -8.69 52.11 -9.92
C GLY A 419 -9.14 51.25 -8.73
N GLN A 420 -9.73 50.09 -8.97
CA GLN A 420 -10.12 49.13 -7.95
C GLN A 420 -8.88 48.49 -7.30
N THR A 421 -8.86 48.41 -5.96
CA THR A 421 -7.74 47.81 -5.19
C THR A 421 -8.14 46.57 -4.39
N THR A 422 -9.45 46.32 -4.20
CA THR A 422 -10.00 45.21 -3.43
C THR A 422 -11.33 44.72 -4.04
N GLY A 423 -11.85 43.59 -3.58
CA GLY A 423 -13.11 43.00 -4.06
C GLY A 423 -12.93 42.21 -5.36
N TYR A 424 -14.02 41.75 -5.96
CA TYR A 424 -13.98 40.94 -7.19
C TYR A 424 -13.85 41.80 -8.44
N ALA A 425 -13.13 41.31 -9.45
CA ALA A 425 -13.07 41.97 -10.75
C ALA A 425 -14.49 42.18 -11.31
N PRO A 426 -14.78 43.30 -12.01
CA PRO A 426 -16.12 43.60 -12.49
C PRO A 426 -16.63 42.48 -13.41
N PRO A 427 -17.89 42.02 -13.27
CA PRO A 427 -18.49 41.09 -14.22
C PRO A 427 -18.41 41.62 -15.67
N GLY A 428 -18.13 40.74 -16.62
CA GLY A 428 -17.93 41.09 -18.03
C GLY A 428 -16.48 41.46 -18.40
N THR A 429 -15.56 41.47 -17.44
CA THR A 429 -14.13 41.63 -17.71
C THR A 429 -13.61 40.41 -18.46
N VAL A 430 -13.09 40.61 -19.67
CA VAL A 430 -12.44 39.54 -20.44
C VAL A 430 -10.97 39.46 -20.03
N ILE A 431 -10.55 38.32 -19.50
CA ILE A 431 -9.18 38.07 -19.03
C ILE A 431 -8.56 37.00 -19.92
N SER A 432 -7.42 37.33 -20.53
CA SER A 432 -6.69 36.43 -21.42
C SER A 432 -5.32 36.14 -20.83
N ILE A 433 -4.96 34.86 -20.77
CA ILE A 433 -3.71 34.39 -20.18
C ILE A 433 -2.91 33.68 -21.26
N SER A 434 -1.74 34.23 -21.58
CA SER A 434 -0.81 33.69 -22.58
C SER A 434 0.56 33.38 -21.95
N ILE A 435 1.37 32.58 -22.65
CA ILE A 435 2.75 32.33 -22.23
C ILE A 435 3.61 33.59 -22.45
N HIS A 436 4.85 33.57 -21.94
CA HIS A 436 5.73 34.74 -21.89
C HIS A 436 6.01 35.44 -23.24
N ASP A 437 5.75 34.80 -24.39
CA ASP A 437 5.90 35.39 -25.72
C ASP A 437 4.67 36.21 -26.20
N ASN A 438 3.54 36.16 -25.49
CA ASN A 438 2.22 36.66 -25.89
C ASN A 438 1.70 36.10 -27.24
N GLN A 439 2.36 35.11 -27.83
CA GLN A 439 1.97 34.47 -29.10
C GLN A 439 1.13 33.21 -28.88
N THR A 440 1.22 32.59 -27.70
CA THR A 440 0.45 31.38 -27.39
C THR A 440 -0.53 31.65 -26.25
N LEU A 441 -1.81 31.76 -26.60
CA LEU A 441 -2.91 31.80 -25.64
C LEU A 441 -3.02 30.45 -24.92
N LEU A 442 -3.08 30.48 -23.59
CA LEU A 442 -3.39 29.31 -22.77
C LEU A 442 -4.90 29.17 -22.59
N TYR A 443 -5.55 30.25 -22.16
CA TYR A 443 -6.99 30.32 -22.02
C TYR A 443 -7.48 31.76 -21.90
N GLN A 444 -8.75 31.96 -22.21
CA GLN A 444 -9.47 33.21 -22.02
C GLN A 444 -10.81 32.92 -21.33
N TYR A 445 -11.25 33.85 -20.48
CA TYR A 445 -12.57 33.77 -19.87
C TYR A 445 -13.14 35.16 -19.60
N THR A 446 -14.47 35.22 -19.52
CA THR A 446 -15.20 36.42 -19.14
C THR A 446 -15.69 36.26 -17.70
N THR A 447 -15.35 37.21 -16.85
CA THR A 447 -15.77 37.20 -15.44
C THR A 447 -17.29 37.31 -15.31
N THR A 448 -17.85 36.68 -14.28
CA THR A 448 -19.28 36.74 -13.96
C THR A 448 -19.49 37.12 -12.50
N ALA A 449 -20.74 37.41 -12.12
CA ALA A 449 -21.07 37.72 -10.71
C ALA A 449 -20.69 36.61 -9.72
N SER A 450 -20.59 35.35 -10.17
CA SER A 450 -20.24 34.19 -9.35
C SER A 450 -18.86 33.61 -9.65
N ASN A 451 -18.19 34.03 -10.72
CA ASN A 451 -16.87 33.54 -11.09
C ASN A 451 -15.99 34.71 -11.53
N SER A 452 -15.32 35.33 -10.57
CA SER A 452 -14.43 36.46 -10.77
C SER A 452 -13.22 36.34 -9.85
N PRO A 453 -12.00 36.63 -10.32
CA PRO A 453 -10.85 36.70 -9.44
C PRO A 453 -10.97 37.88 -8.47
N VAL A 454 -10.36 37.75 -7.30
CA VAL A 454 -10.25 38.86 -6.34
C VAL A 454 -9.16 39.81 -6.80
N VAL A 455 -9.48 41.10 -6.88
CA VAL A 455 -8.52 42.17 -7.14
C VAL A 455 -7.73 42.43 -5.87
N THR A 456 -6.40 42.39 -5.96
CA THR A 456 -5.50 42.56 -4.82
C THR A 456 -4.36 43.52 -5.13
N ALA A 457 -3.68 44.01 -4.09
CA ALA A 457 -2.45 44.76 -4.22
C ALA A 457 -1.20 43.85 -4.44
N ASP A 458 -1.35 42.53 -4.35
CA ASP A 458 -0.26 41.60 -4.65
C ASP A 458 0.09 41.72 -6.14
N PRO A 459 1.37 41.91 -6.52
CA PRO A 459 1.77 41.98 -7.92
C PRO A 459 1.66 40.64 -8.66
N ARG A 460 1.38 39.53 -7.96
CA ARG A 460 1.29 38.19 -8.54
C ARG A 460 -0.11 37.87 -9.04
N LEU A 461 -0.16 37.18 -10.17
CA LEU A 461 -1.38 36.53 -10.64
C LEU A 461 -1.55 35.17 -9.94
N ASN A 462 -2.74 34.88 -9.45
CA ASN A 462 -3.15 33.53 -9.06
C ASN A 462 -4.25 33.10 -10.01
N THR A 463 -4.07 31.97 -10.71
CA THR A 463 -5.03 31.52 -11.72
C THR A 463 -6.34 31.02 -11.16
N GLY A 464 -6.36 30.64 -9.88
CA GLY A 464 -7.44 29.87 -9.27
C GLY A 464 -7.65 28.53 -9.99
N LEU A 465 -8.86 27.99 -9.81
CA LEU A 465 -9.31 26.74 -10.42
C LEU A 465 -9.62 26.88 -11.92
N THR A 466 -9.73 28.10 -12.46
CA THR A 466 -10.20 28.38 -13.82
C THR A 466 -9.53 27.53 -14.91
N PRO A 467 -8.18 27.45 -15.04
CA PRO A 467 -7.56 26.63 -16.09
C PRO A 467 -7.96 25.14 -15.98
N PHE A 468 -8.09 24.62 -14.76
CA PHE A 468 -8.45 23.21 -14.52
C PHE A 468 -9.93 22.91 -14.82
N LEU A 469 -10.82 23.91 -14.78
CA LEU A 469 -12.23 23.76 -15.14
C LEU A 469 -12.45 23.70 -16.65
N LEU A 470 -11.54 24.29 -17.44
CA LEU A 470 -11.68 24.39 -18.90
C LEU A 470 -11.29 23.10 -19.62
N GLY A 471 -10.40 22.30 -19.04
CA GLY A 471 -10.00 21.02 -19.60
C GLY A 471 -8.87 20.37 -18.82
N PRO A 472 -8.36 19.22 -19.29
CA PRO A 472 -7.36 18.45 -18.58
C PRO A 472 -6.01 19.17 -18.55
N VAL A 473 -5.42 19.30 -17.36
CA VAL A 473 -4.11 19.91 -17.14
C VAL A 473 -3.20 18.90 -16.46
N TYR A 474 -2.02 18.67 -17.03
CA TYR A 474 -1.00 17.80 -16.45
C TYR A 474 0.07 18.62 -15.73
N ILE A 475 0.38 18.22 -14.50
CA ILE A 475 1.44 18.78 -13.67
C ILE A 475 2.58 17.77 -13.61
N SER A 476 3.70 18.05 -14.29
CA SER A 476 4.88 17.18 -14.24
C SER A 476 5.75 17.48 -13.02
N ASN A 477 6.39 16.44 -12.47
CA ASN A 477 7.40 16.57 -11.42
C ASN A 477 8.81 16.86 -11.99
N ASN A 478 9.01 16.71 -13.31
CA ASN A 478 10.27 16.85 -14.03
C ASN A 478 10.30 18.16 -14.87
N PRO A 479 11.42 18.91 -14.90
CA PRO A 479 12.70 18.69 -14.19
C PRO A 479 12.59 18.91 -12.68
N SER A 480 13.34 18.09 -11.94
CA SER A 480 13.23 17.92 -10.48
C SER A 480 13.16 19.25 -9.76
N GLY A 481 12.01 19.52 -9.13
CA GLY A 481 11.76 20.72 -8.33
C GLY A 481 11.28 21.95 -9.12
N VAL A 482 11.21 21.91 -10.46
CA VAL A 482 10.67 23.01 -11.28
C VAL A 482 9.30 22.63 -11.85
N GLY A 483 9.17 21.40 -12.36
CA GLY A 483 7.94 20.93 -13.00
C GLY A 483 7.51 21.71 -14.24
N THR A 484 6.44 21.23 -14.87
CA THR A 484 5.83 21.83 -16.07
C THR A 484 4.32 21.71 -15.97
N VAL A 485 3.60 22.78 -16.30
CA VAL A 485 2.15 22.78 -16.48
C VAL A 485 1.85 22.56 -17.95
N VAL A 486 1.17 21.47 -18.29
CA VAL A 486 0.84 21.08 -19.66
C VAL A 486 -0.67 21.11 -19.84
N PHE A 487 -1.13 21.91 -20.78
CA PHE A 487 -2.52 22.01 -21.17
C PHE A 487 -2.81 20.97 -22.24
N ASN A 488 -3.73 20.04 -21.94
CA ASN A 488 -4.13 18.99 -22.88
C ASN A 488 -5.44 19.35 -23.63
N TYR A 489 -5.73 20.64 -23.74
CA TYR A 489 -6.88 21.18 -24.44
C TYR A 489 -6.49 22.47 -25.20
N PRO A 490 -7.13 22.76 -26.34
CA PRO A 490 -6.90 24.02 -27.05
C PRO A 490 -7.48 25.21 -26.26
N PRO A 491 -6.89 26.42 -26.36
CA PRO A 491 -7.44 27.60 -25.70
C PRO A 491 -8.89 27.84 -26.17
N PRO A 492 -9.85 28.02 -25.24
CA PRO A 492 -11.24 28.29 -25.57
C PRO A 492 -11.50 29.71 -26.07
#